data_AF-A0AAW1S6N4-F1
#
_entry.id   AF-A0AAW1S6N4-F1
#
_cell.length_a   1.000
_cell.length_b   1.000
_cell.length_c   1.000
_cell.angle_alpha   90.00
_cell.angle_beta   90.00
_cell.angle_gamma   90.00
#
_symmetry.space_group_name_H-M   'P 1'
#
loop_
_entity.id
_entity.type
_entity.pdbx_description
1 polymer ?
#
loop_
_entity_poly.entity_id
_entity_poly.type
_entity_poly.pdbx_seq_one_letter_code
_entity_poly.pdbx_strand_id
1 'polypeptide(L)'
;MAAAALAIHLPKRFPYSIVWTPIPVLSWVAPFIGHVGICTSDGIIFDFAGPFFISVDNLAFGHPTRYSQLRPQHMQSVTCSPPDSPSMAAAAGTHSAAHSLQDDGHSPEDVAEAWDDALQAAADVYQTKDYQFMGNNCHCFVAYFLNSIQYKGSNRWGTVSIASHIFLQGHSVSAAGWAKSYLPFVLLLPISAVLGGLIALFLWLALLGSMTAYFMAYSCLQHTEDEDAAV
;
A
#
# COMPACT_ATOMS: atom_id res chain seq x y z
N MET A 1 -7.80 -38.79 2.52
CA MET A 1 -6.56 -38.32 3.20
C MET A 1 -5.63 -37.47 2.31
N ALA A 2 -5.77 -37.45 0.97
CA ALA A 2 -4.97 -36.59 0.09
C ALA A 2 -5.30 -35.08 0.19
N ALA A 3 -6.57 -34.71 0.41
CA ALA A 3 -7.00 -33.31 0.53
C ALA A 3 -6.43 -32.58 1.77
N ALA A 4 -6.21 -33.30 2.88
CA ALA A 4 -5.63 -32.73 4.09
C ALA A 4 -4.10 -32.56 4.00
N ALA A 5 -3.42 -33.36 3.18
CA ALA A 5 -1.98 -33.22 2.92
C ALA A 5 -1.70 -32.07 1.93
N LEU A 6 -2.60 -31.81 0.98
CA LEU A 6 -2.50 -30.67 0.06
C LEU A 6 -2.64 -29.32 0.80
N ALA A 7 -3.46 -29.27 1.85
CA ALA A 7 -3.72 -28.04 2.62
C ALA A 7 -2.52 -27.56 3.48
N ILE A 8 -1.45 -28.36 3.63
CA ILE A 8 -0.31 -28.05 4.52
C ILE A 8 0.71 -27.13 3.84
N HIS A 9 0.65 -26.96 2.51
CA HIS A 9 1.65 -26.18 1.76
C HIS A 9 1.07 -25.17 0.77
N LEU A 10 -0.26 -24.93 0.75
CA LEU A 10 -0.74 -23.77 0.00
C LEU A 10 -0.21 -22.50 0.67
N PRO A 11 0.57 -21.65 -0.04
CA PRO A 11 0.94 -20.36 0.49
C PRO A 11 -0.35 -19.60 0.83
N LYS A 12 -0.38 -18.98 2.02
CA LYS A 12 -1.50 -18.11 2.38
C LYS A 12 -1.51 -16.95 1.40
N ARG A 13 -2.48 -16.96 0.49
CA ARG A 13 -2.74 -15.87 -0.46
C ARG A 13 -3.58 -14.79 0.20
N PHE A 14 -3.32 -13.54 -0.17
CA PHE A 14 -4.00 -12.36 0.35
C PHE A 14 -4.55 -11.54 -0.82
N PRO A 15 -5.62 -12.00 -1.50
CA PRO A 15 -6.13 -11.33 -2.69
C PRO A 15 -6.52 -9.88 -2.36
N TYR A 16 -6.20 -8.95 -3.27
CA TYR A 16 -6.49 -7.52 -3.13
C TYR A 16 -6.04 -6.93 -1.79
N SER A 17 -4.86 -7.28 -1.28
CA SER A 17 -4.45 -6.88 0.06
C SER A 17 -3.12 -6.14 0.07
N ILE A 18 -3.01 -5.16 0.97
CA ILE A 18 -1.71 -4.66 1.41
C ILE A 18 -1.19 -5.64 2.45
N VAL A 19 0.01 -6.16 2.25
CA VAL A 19 0.68 -7.06 3.20
C VAL A 19 1.84 -6.34 3.87
N TRP A 20 2.17 -6.76 5.09
CA TRP A 20 3.25 -6.16 5.87
C TRP A 20 4.02 -7.20 6.67
N THR A 21 5.33 -6.99 6.78
CA THR A 21 6.26 -7.81 7.55
C THR A 21 7.21 -6.93 8.35
N PRO A 22 7.57 -7.31 9.59
CA PRO A 22 8.48 -6.50 10.41
C PRO A 22 9.90 -6.55 9.84
N ILE A 23 10.53 -5.39 9.71
CA ILE A 23 11.95 -5.27 9.38
C ILE A 23 12.75 -5.52 10.67
N PRO A 24 13.72 -6.46 10.66
CA PRO A 24 14.53 -6.75 11.84
C PRO A 24 15.14 -5.48 12.45
N VAL A 25 15.15 -5.41 13.78
CA VAL A 25 15.64 -4.26 14.58
C VAL A 25 14.80 -3.00 14.45
N LEU A 26 14.46 -2.54 13.25
CA LEU A 26 13.69 -1.30 13.06
C LEU A 26 12.26 -1.41 13.62
N SER A 27 11.56 -2.50 13.31
CA SER A 27 10.22 -2.74 13.87
C SER A 27 10.25 -2.98 15.38
N TRP A 28 11.41 -3.26 15.97
CA TRP A 28 11.53 -3.41 17.42
C TRP A 28 11.51 -2.07 18.15
N VAL A 29 11.95 -1.00 17.48
CA VAL A 29 11.92 0.38 18.01
C VAL A 29 10.59 1.05 17.68
N ALA A 30 10.03 0.75 16.52
CA ALA A 30 8.77 1.33 16.06
C ALA A 30 7.93 0.26 15.32
N PRO A 31 6.96 -0.39 16.00
CA PRO A 31 6.28 -1.59 15.49
C PRO A 31 5.31 -1.32 14.33
N PHE A 32 5.11 -0.06 13.95
CA PHE A 32 4.38 0.36 12.75
C PHE A 32 5.30 0.54 11.53
N ILE A 33 6.62 0.63 11.73
CA ILE A 33 7.60 0.63 10.64
C ILE A 33 7.85 -0.81 10.24
N GLY A 34 7.63 -1.13 8.97
CA GLY A 34 8.00 -2.41 8.39
C GLY A 34 7.92 -2.36 6.89
N HIS A 35 8.10 -3.51 6.27
CA HIS A 35 8.12 -3.64 4.83
C HIS A 35 6.73 -3.99 4.31
N VAL A 36 6.30 -3.30 3.26
CA VAL A 36 4.96 -3.46 2.68
C VAL A 36 5.04 -4.02 1.27
N GLY A 37 4.00 -4.73 0.89
CA GLY A 37 3.72 -5.13 -0.48
C GLY A 37 2.23 -5.01 -0.77
N ILE A 38 1.89 -5.12 -2.04
CA ILE A 38 0.52 -5.12 -2.54
C ILE A 38 0.27 -6.41 -3.31
N CYS A 39 -0.95 -6.94 -3.25
CA CYS A 39 -1.26 -8.23 -3.87
C CYS A 39 -2.17 -8.10 -5.09
N THR A 40 -1.98 -9.01 -6.04
CA THR A 40 -2.89 -9.24 -7.17
C THR A 40 -4.24 -9.79 -6.73
N SER A 41 -5.15 -9.96 -7.67
CA SER A 41 -6.45 -10.63 -7.52
C SER A 41 -6.32 -12.06 -7.00
N ASP A 42 -5.27 -12.79 -7.39
CA ASP A 42 -4.92 -14.14 -6.93
C ASP A 42 -4.09 -14.16 -5.63
N GLY A 43 -3.74 -12.98 -5.11
CA GLY A 43 -2.96 -12.86 -3.87
C GLY A 43 -1.45 -13.09 -4.04
N ILE A 44 -0.91 -12.90 -5.24
CA ILE A 44 0.54 -12.84 -5.50
C ILE A 44 1.05 -11.50 -5.01
N ILE A 45 2.11 -11.51 -4.21
CA ILE A 45 2.66 -10.31 -3.57
C ILE A 45 3.65 -9.62 -4.50
N PHE A 46 3.56 -8.30 -4.62
CA PHE A 46 4.54 -7.43 -5.26
C PHE A 46 5.10 -6.47 -4.21
N ASP A 47 6.42 -6.39 -4.09
CA ASP A 47 7.10 -5.43 -3.23
C ASP A 47 8.38 -4.86 -3.85
N PHE A 48 8.58 -3.56 -3.66
CA PHE A 48 9.82 -2.89 -4.07
C PHE A 48 10.91 -3.16 -3.03
N ALA A 49 11.75 -4.16 -3.34
CA ALA A 49 12.70 -4.76 -2.41
C ALA A 49 14.15 -4.25 -2.59
N GLY A 50 14.43 -3.50 -3.65
CA GLY A 50 15.74 -2.93 -3.92
C GLY A 50 15.77 -2.11 -5.21
N PRO A 51 16.90 -1.46 -5.54
CA PRO A 51 16.99 -0.62 -6.74
C PRO A 51 16.66 -1.44 -7.98
N PHE A 52 15.76 -0.91 -8.82
CA PHE A 52 15.34 -1.56 -10.07
C PHE A 52 14.72 -2.96 -9.87
N PHE A 53 14.26 -3.29 -8.66
CA PHE A 53 13.88 -4.65 -8.31
C PHE A 53 12.54 -4.72 -7.57
N ILE A 54 11.55 -5.30 -8.25
CA ILE A 54 10.27 -5.72 -7.68
C ILE A 54 10.36 -7.21 -7.39
N SER A 55 10.25 -7.58 -6.11
CA SER A 55 10.13 -8.96 -5.68
C SER A 55 8.70 -9.44 -5.88
N VAL A 56 8.57 -10.71 -6.30
CA VAL A 56 7.29 -11.35 -6.60
C VAL A 56 7.13 -12.58 -5.71
N ASP A 57 5.93 -12.71 -5.14
CA ASP A 57 5.45 -13.79 -4.27
C ASP A 57 6.13 -13.92 -2.89
N ASN A 58 7.27 -13.25 -2.66
CA ASN A 58 7.97 -13.24 -1.38
C ASN A 58 8.38 -11.82 -0.98
N LEU A 59 7.90 -11.35 0.18
CA LEU A 59 8.37 -10.10 0.78
C LEU A 59 9.85 -10.21 1.18
N ALA A 60 10.60 -9.13 0.99
CA ALA A 60 12.03 -9.04 1.29
C ALA A 60 12.47 -9.51 2.70
N PHE A 61 11.61 -9.36 3.72
CA PHE A 61 11.93 -9.69 5.12
C PHE A 61 11.14 -10.90 5.67
N GLY A 62 10.69 -11.76 4.76
CA GLY A 62 9.96 -12.99 5.04
C GLY A 62 8.44 -12.81 5.06
N HIS A 63 7.71 -13.90 5.34
CA HIS A 63 6.25 -13.94 5.18
C HIS A 63 5.48 -12.79 5.85
N PRO A 64 4.38 -12.34 5.24
CA PRO A 64 3.47 -11.37 5.85
C PRO A 64 3.06 -11.77 7.26
N THR A 65 3.18 -10.84 8.20
CA THR A 65 2.62 -11.01 9.56
C THR A 65 1.31 -10.26 9.73
N ARG A 66 1.06 -9.24 8.88
CA ARG A 66 -0.18 -8.48 8.82
C ARG A 66 -0.65 -8.30 7.38
N TYR A 67 -1.95 -8.15 7.20
CA TYR A 67 -2.57 -7.80 5.92
C TYR A 67 -3.78 -6.87 6.13
N SER A 68 -4.04 -5.98 5.19
CA SER A 68 -5.25 -5.15 5.11
C SER A 68 -5.90 -5.39 3.76
N GLN A 69 -7.12 -5.94 3.77
CA GLN A 69 -7.85 -6.26 2.54
C GLN A 69 -8.49 -5.00 1.96
N LEU A 70 -8.14 -4.71 0.72
CA LEU A 70 -8.71 -3.64 -0.09
C LEU A 70 -9.93 -4.15 -0.85
N ARG A 71 -10.77 -3.23 -1.29
CA ARG A 71 -11.95 -3.54 -2.10
C ARG A 71 -11.73 -3.03 -3.51
N PRO A 72 -11.51 -3.91 -4.50
CA PRO A 72 -11.17 -3.47 -5.84
C PRO A 72 -12.28 -2.63 -6.50
N GLN A 73 -13.53 -2.72 -6.02
CA GLN A 73 -14.64 -1.87 -6.46
C GLN A 73 -14.44 -0.36 -6.18
N HIS A 74 -13.47 0.01 -5.33
CA HIS A 74 -13.13 1.41 -5.09
C HIS A 74 -12.04 1.95 -6.02
N MET A 75 -11.57 1.15 -6.98
CA MET A 75 -10.77 1.63 -8.11
C MET A 75 -11.68 2.44 -9.02
N GLN A 76 -11.24 3.62 -9.42
CA GLN A 76 -11.89 4.32 -10.52
C GLN A 76 -11.18 3.87 -11.78
N SER A 77 -11.90 3.26 -12.72
CA SER A 77 -11.33 2.94 -14.02
C SER A 77 -10.73 4.22 -14.58
N VAL A 78 -9.46 4.20 -14.96
CA VAL A 78 -8.89 5.24 -15.81
C VAL A 78 -9.59 5.06 -17.16
N THR A 79 -10.82 5.56 -17.28
CA THR A 79 -11.47 5.67 -18.57
C THR A 79 -10.59 6.60 -19.37
N CYS A 80 -9.86 6.04 -20.34
CA CYS A 80 -9.44 6.78 -21.50
C CYS A 80 -10.73 7.24 -22.19
N SER A 81 -11.32 8.33 -21.71
CA SER A 81 -12.31 9.06 -22.50
C SER A 81 -11.60 9.42 -23.81
N PRO A 82 -12.12 9.00 -24.98
CA PRO A 82 -11.60 9.50 -26.24
C PRO A 82 -11.68 11.03 -26.20
N PRO A 83 -10.63 11.77 -26.62
CA PRO A 83 -10.75 13.20 -26.78
C PRO A 83 -11.89 13.48 -27.77
N ASP A 84 -12.93 14.14 -27.26
CA ASP A 84 -14.15 14.40 -27.99
C ASP A 84 -13.88 15.00 -29.38
N SER A 85 -14.52 14.38 -30.36
CA SER A 85 -14.73 14.93 -31.69
C SER A 85 -15.39 16.33 -31.59
N PRO A 86 -15.14 17.24 -32.54
CA PRO A 86 -15.39 18.66 -32.35
C PRO A 86 -16.86 19.02 -32.17
N SER A 87 -17.09 19.81 -31.12
CA SER A 87 -18.29 20.55 -30.78
C SER A 87 -18.88 21.29 -31.99
N MET A 88 -20.07 20.85 -32.43
CA MET A 88 -21.01 21.64 -33.22
C MET A 88 -22.42 21.34 -32.70
N ALA A 89 -22.92 22.18 -31.80
CA ALA A 89 -24.25 22.79 -31.84
C ALA A 89 -24.71 23.20 -30.43
N ALA A 90 -24.85 24.51 -30.24
CA ALA A 90 -25.63 25.11 -29.18
C ALA A 90 -27.13 24.85 -29.41
N ALA A 91 -27.88 24.50 -28.35
CA ALA A 91 -29.23 25.01 -28.09
C ALA A 91 -29.77 24.50 -26.73
N ALA A 92 -30.50 25.38 -26.07
CA ALA A 92 -31.10 25.23 -24.74
C ALA A 92 -32.14 24.11 -24.62
N GLY A 93 -32.35 23.62 -23.39
CA GLY A 93 -33.53 22.82 -23.05
C GLY A 93 -33.45 22.16 -21.67
N THR A 94 -34.08 22.79 -20.68
CA THR A 94 -34.41 22.21 -19.38
C THR A 94 -35.28 20.97 -19.52
N HIS A 95 -34.82 19.80 -19.09
CA HIS A 95 -35.64 18.76 -18.47
C HIS A 95 -34.77 17.92 -17.53
N SER A 96 -35.01 18.12 -16.23
CA SER A 96 -34.55 17.23 -15.17
C SER A 96 -35.29 15.89 -15.35
N ALA A 97 -34.63 14.95 -16.00
CA ALA A 97 -34.96 13.54 -15.95
C ALA A 97 -33.79 12.86 -15.24
N ALA A 98 -34.11 12.18 -14.15
CA ALA A 98 -33.20 11.34 -13.40
C ALA A 98 -32.45 10.41 -14.37
N HIS A 99 -31.17 10.73 -14.64
CA HIS A 99 -30.29 9.80 -15.32
C HIS A 99 -29.98 8.71 -14.30
N SER A 100 -30.57 7.57 -14.60
CA SER A 100 -30.48 6.33 -13.88
C SER A 100 -29.02 6.00 -13.59
N LEU A 101 -28.79 5.45 -12.40
CA LEU A 101 -27.59 4.71 -12.07
C LEU A 101 -27.34 3.68 -13.19
N GLN A 102 -26.39 3.98 -14.06
CA GLN A 102 -25.73 2.96 -14.86
C GLN A 102 -24.90 2.15 -13.86
N ASP A 103 -25.52 1.08 -13.39
CA ASP A 103 -24.83 -0.09 -12.88
C ASP A 103 -24.08 -0.67 -14.08
N ASP A 104 -22.95 -0.05 -14.43
CA ASP A 104 -22.02 -0.56 -15.42
C ASP A 104 -21.44 -1.83 -14.80
N GLY A 105 -22.15 -2.94 -15.05
CA GLY A 105 -21.87 -4.28 -14.57
C GLY A 105 -20.54 -4.79 -15.13
N HIS A 106 -19.44 -4.27 -14.60
CA HIS A 106 -18.13 -4.86 -14.75
C HIS A 106 -18.19 -6.26 -14.13
N SER A 107 -17.86 -7.28 -14.92
CA SER A 107 -17.71 -8.63 -14.41
C SER A 107 -16.66 -8.61 -13.28
N PRO A 108 -16.80 -9.44 -12.23
CA PRO A 108 -15.72 -9.61 -11.25
C PRO A 108 -14.37 -9.95 -11.88
N GLU A 109 -14.38 -10.59 -13.06
CA GLU A 109 -13.19 -10.88 -13.87
C GLU A 109 -12.57 -9.61 -14.46
N ASP A 110 -13.37 -8.72 -15.04
CA ASP A 110 -12.88 -7.43 -15.59
C ASP A 110 -12.24 -6.56 -14.49
N VAL A 111 -12.82 -6.57 -13.29
CA VAL A 111 -12.27 -5.84 -12.14
C VAL A 111 -10.95 -6.44 -11.67
N ALA A 112 -10.82 -7.77 -11.72
CA ALA A 112 -9.60 -8.48 -11.36
C ALA A 112 -8.47 -8.18 -12.36
N GLU A 113 -8.78 -8.28 -13.65
CA GLU A 113 -7.85 -7.99 -14.76
C GLU A 113 -7.36 -6.54 -14.68
N ALA A 114 -8.27 -5.57 -14.55
CA ALA A 114 -7.91 -4.16 -14.46
C ALA A 114 -7.01 -3.84 -13.24
N TRP A 115 -7.24 -4.51 -12.10
CA TRP A 115 -6.40 -4.37 -10.90
C TRP A 115 -4.99 -4.92 -11.15
N ASP A 116 -4.90 -6.12 -11.73
CA ASP A 116 -3.64 -6.82 -11.96
C ASP A 116 -2.80 -6.12 -13.04
N ASP A 117 -3.43 -5.65 -14.11
CA ASP A 117 -2.78 -4.86 -15.16
C ASP A 117 -2.22 -3.55 -14.62
N ALA A 118 -3.01 -2.83 -13.81
CA ALA A 118 -2.54 -1.60 -13.18
C ALA A 118 -1.39 -1.86 -12.20
N LEU A 119 -1.41 -3.00 -11.50
CA LEU A 119 -0.34 -3.39 -10.59
C LEU A 119 0.94 -3.74 -11.36
N GLN A 120 0.81 -4.46 -12.47
CA GLN A 120 1.93 -4.78 -13.34
C GLN A 120 2.54 -3.50 -13.94
N ALA A 121 1.71 -2.57 -14.42
CA ALA A 121 2.19 -1.29 -14.92
C ALA A 121 2.94 -0.48 -13.85
N ALA A 122 2.45 -0.48 -12.61
CA ALA A 122 3.17 0.15 -11.50
C ALA A 122 4.50 -0.54 -11.18
N ALA A 123 4.54 -1.87 -11.26
CA ALA A 123 5.76 -2.65 -11.08
C ALA A 123 6.80 -2.33 -12.16
N ASP A 124 6.39 -2.28 -13.43
CA ASP A 124 7.26 -1.94 -14.56
C ASP A 124 7.87 -0.55 -14.41
N VAL A 125 7.07 0.45 -13.96
CA VAL A 125 7.59 1.78 -13.64
C VAL A 125 8.64 1.70 -12.52
N TYR A 126 8.37 0.99 -11.43
CA TYR A 126 9.29 0.92 -10.29
C TYR A 126 10.54 0.07 -10.55
N GLN A 127 10.52 -0.84 -11.52
CA GLN A 127 11.72 -1.52 -12.00
C GLN A 127 12.73 -0.56 -12.65
N THR A 128 12.33 0.68 -12.97
CA THR A 128 13.24 1.71 -13.48
C THR A 128 13.75 2.69 -12.42
N LYS A 129 13.30 2.54 -11.16
CA LYS A 129 13.56 3.50 -10.09
C LYS A 129 14.66 3.01 -9.14
N ASP A 130 15.44 3.96 -8.63
CA ASP A 130 16.35 3.72 -7.51
C ASP A 130 15.57 3.49 -6.21
N TYR A 131 16.11 2.61 -5.36
CA TYR A 131 15.58 2.35 -4.03
C TYR A 131 16.37 3.13 -3.00
N GLN A 132 15.65 3.85 -2.14
CA GLN A 132 16.21 4.54 -0.99
C GLN A 132 15.35 4.26 0.23
N PHE A 133 15.95 3.70 1.29
CA PHE A 133 15.23 3.33 2.51
C PHE A 133 14.37 4.48 3.09
N MET A 134 14.94 5.69 3.15
CA MET A 134 14.25 6.91 3.60
C MET A 134 13.63 7.74 2.47
N GLY A 135 13.72 7.31 1.22
CA GLY A 135 13.17 8.04 0.08
C GLY A 135 12.18 7.17 -0.66
N ASN A 136 12.48 6.92 -1.94
CA ASN A 136 11.68 6.06 -2.78
C ASN A 136 11.81 4.59 -2.32
N ASN A 137 10.79 4.09 -1.62
CA ASN A 137 10.80 2.78 -0.97
C ASN A 137 9.51 2.00 -1.26
N CYS A 138 9.32 0.88 -0.53
CA CYS A 138 8.16 0.01 -0.69
C CYS A 138 6.82 0.67 -0.38
N HIS A 139 6.77 1.65 0.54
CA HIS A 139 5.54 2.40 0.81
C HIS A 139 5.22 3.36 -0.33
N CYS A 140 6.23 4.00 -0.93
CA CYS A 140 6.06 4.81 -2.15
C CYS A 140 5.51 3.96 -3.29
N PHE A 141 6.02 2.73 -3.49
CA PHE A 141 5.51 1.80 -4.51
C PHE A 141 4.02 1.50 -4.32
N VAL A 142 3.61 1.09 -3.12
CA VAL A 142 2.19 0.80 -2.83
C VAL A 142 1.34 2.06 -2.98
N ALA A 143 1.83 3.21 -2.51
CA ALA A 143 1.14 4.49 -2.65
C ALA A 143 0.95 4.88 -4.12
N TYR A 144 1.99 4.73 -4.95
CA TYR A 144 1.95 5.00 -6.38
C TYR A 144 0.89 4.16 -7.07
N PHE A 145 0.85 2.85 -6.80
CA PHE A 145 -0.19 1.97 -7.34
C PHE A 145 -1.60 2.41 -6.89
N LEU A 146 -1.82 2.71 -5.60
CA LEU A 146 -3.14 3.17 -5.15
C LEU A 146 -3.54 4.51 -5.77
N ASN A 147 -2.58 5.39 -6.04
CA ASN A 147 -2.82 6.67 -6.71
C ASN A 147 -3.14 6.48 -8.19
N SER A 148 -2.46 5.55 -8.89
CA SER A 148 -2.67 5.30 -10.32
C SER A 148 -4.06 4.76 -10.62
N ILE A 149 -4.66 4.01 -9.69
CA ILE A 149 -6.02 3.50 -9.78
C ILE A 149 -7.06 4.39 -9.06
N GLN A 150 -6.62 5.57 -8.57
CA GLN A 150 -7.41 6.51 -7.79
C GLN A 150 -8.23 5.83 -6.68
N TYR A 151 -7.59 4.93 -5.93
CA TYR A 151 -8.27 4.09 -4.96
C TYR A 151 -9.00 4.94 -3.91
N LYS A 152 -10.32 4.70 -3.76
CA LYS A 152 -11.25 5.51 -2.95
C LYS A 152 -11.36 6.98 -3.40
N GLY A 153 -11.17 7.25 -4.69
CA GLY A 153 -11.22 8.60 -5.26
C GLY A 153 -10.10 9.51 -4.76
N SER A 154 -8.97 8.95 -4.34
CA SER A 154 -7.81 9.69 -3.85
C SER A 154 -6.58 9.37 -4.68
N ASN A 155 -5.83 10.40 -5.04
CA ASN A 155 -4.48 10.32 -5.60
C ASN A 155 -3.41 10.85 -4.62
N ARG A 156 -3.74 10.92 -3.32
CA ARG A 156 -2.89 11.46 -2.24
C ARG A 156 -2.42 10.39 -1.26
N TRP A 157 -2.35 9.14 -1.70
CA TRP A 157 -1.69 8.08 -0.94
C TRP A 157 -0.19 8.36 -0.90
N GLY A 158 0.43 8.12 0.26
CA GLY A 158 1.84 8.38 0.51
C GLY A 158 2.34 7.52 1.67
N THR A 159 3.62 7.63 1.99
CA THR A 159 4.27 6.68 2.91
C THR A 159 3.59 6.61 4.28
N VAL A 160 3.23 7.75 4.87
CA VAL A 160 2.60 7.76 6.20
C VAL A 160 1.16 7.27 6.17
N SER A 161 0.41 7.51 5.08
CA SER A 161 -0.96 7.02 4.96
C SER A 161 -1.00 5.50 4.73
N ILE A 162 -0.05 4.93 3.99
CA ILE A 162 0.12 3.47 3.87
C ILE A 162 0.47 2.84 5.21
N ALA A 163 1.49 3.38 5.90
CA ALA A 163 1.93 2.87 7.19
C ALA A 163 0.81 2.93 8.26
N SER A 164 0.07 4.04 8.32
CA SER A 164 -1.05 4.17 9.26
C SER A 164 -2.23 3.26 8.90
N HIS A 165 -2.52 3.08 7.60
CA HIS A 165 -3.59 2.19 7.14
C HIS A 165 -3.33 0.73 7.55
N ILE A 166 -2.16 0.19 7.26
CA ILE A 166 -1.83 -1.21 7.61
C ILE A 166 -1.65 -1.42 9.12
N PHE A 167 -1.19 -0.39 9.85
CA PHE A 167 -1.07 -0.47 11.29
C PHE A 167 -2.44 -0.50 11.99
N LEU A 168 -3.34 0.44 11.63
CA LEU A 168 -4.64 0.60 12.28
C LEU A 168 -5.71 -0.38 11.79
N GLN A 169 -5.67 -0.76 10.50
CA GLN A 169 -6.69 -1.59 9.87
C GLN A 169 -6.18 -2.99 9.50
N GLY A 170 -4.89 -3.28 9.71
CA GLY A 170 -4.32 -4.59 9.42
C GLY A 170 -4.75 -5.67 10.41
N HIS A 171 -5.04 -6.86 9.87
CA HIS A 171 -5.26 -8.08 10.64
C HIS A 171 -3.96 -8.87 10.73
N SER A 172 -3.70 -9.50 11.88
CA SER A 172 -2.55 -10.38 12.05
C SER A 172 -2.80 -11.74 11.41
N VAL A 173 -1.84 -12.25 10.64
CA VAL A 173 -1.94 -13.53 9.91
C VAL A 173 -1.96 -14.75 10.86
N SER A 174 -1.34 -14.59 12.04
CA SER A 174 -1.29 -15.61 13.10
C SER A 174 -0.85 -14.99 14.43
N ALA A 175 -1.05 -15.70 15.54
CA ALA A 175 -0.50 -15.34 16.84
C ALA A 175 1.04 -15.26 16.85
N ALA A 176 1.70 -16.17 16.12
CA ALA A 176 3.16 -16.13 15.96
C ALA A 176 3.63 -14.89 15.18
N GLY A 177 2.90 -14.51 14.12
CA GLY A 177 3.14 -13.27 13.38
C GLY A 177 2.97 -12.04 14.25
N TRP A 178 1.90 -11.99 15.06
CA TRP A 178 1.68 -10.94 16.04
C TRP A 178 2.84 -10.84 17.04
N ALA A 179 3.25 -11.96 17.63
CA ALA A 179 4.36 -11.98 18.58
C ALA A 179 5.67 -11.50 17.94
N LYS A 180 5.99 -11.97 16.72
CA LYS A 180 7.15 -11.51 15.95
C LYS A 180 7.13 -9.99 15.72
N SER A 181 5.96 -9.41 15.50
CA SER A 181 5.82 -7.98 15.21
C SER A 181 5.87 -7.07 16.44
N TYR A 182 5.32 -7.51 17.59
CA TYR A 182 5.11 -6.64 18.75
C TYR A 182 5.91 -7.00 19.99
N LEU A 183 6.25 -8.27 20.19
CA LEU A 183 6.92 -8.71 21.41
C LEU A 183 8.27 -8.02 21.64
N PRO A 184 9.15 -7.83 20.62
CA PRO A 184 10.39 -7.10 20.81
C PRO A 184 10.17 -5.67 21.32
N PHE A 185 9.21 -4.93 20.75
CA PHE A 185 8.89 -3.56 21.17
C PHE A 185 8.33 -3.51 22.60
N VAL A 186 7.40 -4.42 22.92
CA VAL A 186 6.79 -4.53 24.25
C VAL A 186 7.83 -4.82 25.35
N LEU A 187 8.91 -5.53 25.02
CA LEU A 187 10.01 -5.80 25.95
C LEU A 187 11.03 -4.64 26.00
N LEU A 188 11.41 -4.07 24.86
CA LEU A 188 12.45 -3.04 24.80
C LEU A 188 12.01 -1.69 25.38
N LEU A 189 10.77 -1.28 25.13
CA LEU A 189 10.27 0.03 25.59
C LEU A 189 10.28 0.17 27.14
N PRO A 190 9.80 -0.79 27.95
CA PRO A 190 9.89 -0.68 29.40
C PRO A 190 11.33 -0.79 29.89
N ILE A 191 12.18 -1.63 29.27
CA ILE A 191 13.60 -1.73 29.64
C ILE A 191 14.31 -0.39 29.43
N SER A 192 14.10 0.26 28.28
CA SER A 192 14.69 1.56 27.99
C SER A 192 14.17 2.65 28.92
N ALA A 193 12.89 2.63 29.27
CA ALA A 193 12.30 3.54 30.24
C ALA A 193 12.85 3.35 31.67
N VAL A 194 13.10 2.11 32.10
CA VAL A 194 13.70 1.83 33.42
C VAL A 194 15.15 2.29 33.48
N LEU A 195 15.94 2.07 32.41
CA LEU A 195 17.35 2.43 32.37
C LEU A 195 17.59 3.92 32.12
N GLY A 196 16.79 4.55 31.27
CA GLY A 196 16.98 5.94 30.81
C GLY A 196 15.93 6.94 31.30
N GLY A 197 14.93 6.50 32.06
CA GLY A 197 13.88 7.35 32.60
C GLY A 197 13.08 8.10 31.53
N LEU A 198 12.61 9.30 31.88
CA LEU A 198 11.85 10.17 30.97
C LEU A 198 12.66 10.60 29.74
N ILE A 199 13.99 10.71 29.85
CA ILE A 199 14.86 11.09 28.73
C ILE A 199 14.75 10.06 27.60
N ALA A 200 14.76 8.76 27.91
CA ALA A 200 14.58 7.72 26.91
C ALA A 200 13.24 7.83 26.18
N LEU A 201 12.15 8.12 26.92
CA LEU A 201 10.83 8.33 26.33
C LEU A 201 10.79 9.57 25.42
N PHE A 202 11.38 10.69 25.86
CA PHE A 202 11.46 11.92 25.06
C PHE A 202 12.25 11.70 23.77
N LEU A 203 13.41 11.03 23.85
CA LEU A 203 14.22 10.72 22.67
C LEU A 203 13.47 9.81 21.70
N TRP A 204 12.74 8.82 22.20
CA TRP A 204 11.91 7.94 21.37
C TRP A 204 10.78 8.70 20.69
N LEU A 205 10.03 9.54 21.42
CA LEU A 205 8.98 10.38 20.84
C LEU A 205 9.53 11.38 19.83
N ALA A 206 10.68 12.00 20.12
CA ALA A 206 11.34 12.92 19.20
C ALA A 206 11.76 12.22 17.90
N LEU A 207 12.34 11.01 18.00
CA LEU A 207 12.70 10.19 16.84
C LEU A 207 11.47 9.87 15.98
N LEU A 208 10.37 9.40 16.59
CA LEU A 208 9.14 9.09 15.86
C LEU A 208 8.50 10.34 15.24
N GLY A 209 8.49 11.45 15.97
CA GLY A 209 7.99 12.73 15.50
C GLY A 209 8.79 13.25 14.31
N SER A 210 10.12 13.23 14.39
CA SER A 210 10.99 13.67 13.30
C SER A 210 10.86 12.77 12.07
N MET A 211 10.77 11.44 12.26
CA MET A 211 10.57 10.51 11.14
C MET A 211 9.23 10.75 10.44
N THR A 212 8.16 10.92 11.22
CA THR A 212 6.83 11.17 10.66
C THR A 212 6.80 12.48 9.88
N ALA A 213 7.36 13.55 10.46
CA ALA A 213 7.45 14.85 9.79
C ALA A 213 8.26 14.77 8.49
N TYR A 214 9.39 14.06 8.50
CA TYR A 214 10.22 13.85 7.33
C TYR A 214 9.47 13.12 6.20
N PHE A 215 8.80 11.99 6.49
CA PHE A 215 8.05 11.26 5.45
C PHE A 215 6.82 12.00 4.95
N MET A 216 6.18 12.84 5.78
CA MET A 216 5.11 13.73 5.31
C MET A 216 5.65 14.79 4.35
N ALA A 217 6.78 15.43 4.69
CA ALA A 217 7.43 16.39 3.81
C ALA A 217 7.89 15.73 2.50
N TYR A 218 8.48 14.55 2.57
CA TYR A 218 8.90 13.78 1.40
C TYR A 218 7.71 13.41 0.49
N SER A 219 6.60 12.93 1.06
CA SER A 219 5.40 12.61 0.27
C SER A 219 4.80 13.85 -0.38
N CYS A 220 4.85 15.00 0.30
CA CYS A 220 4.42 16.28 -0.28
C CYS A 220 5.27 16.67 -1.49
N LEU A 221 6.61 16.55 -1.37
CA LEU A 221 7.53 16.84 -2.46
C LEU A 221 7.31 15.92 -3.67
N GLN A 222 7.13 14.62 -3.43
CA GLN A 222 6.84 13.66 -4.51
C GLN A 222 5.56 14.04 -5.25
N HIS A 223 4.48 14.38 -4.52
CA HIS A 223 3.24 14.81 -5.16
C HIS A 223 3.41 16.08 -6.00
N THR A 224 4.21 17.05 -5.54
CA THR A 224 4.49 18.26 -6.34
C THR A 224 5.31 17.94 -7.59
N GLU A 225 6.29 17.04 -7.50
CA GLU A 225 7.10 16.62 -8.65
C GLU A 225 6.25 15.88 -9.69
N ASP A 226 5.31 15.03 -9.23
CA ASP A 226 4.37 14.31 -10.11
C ASP A 226 3.35 15.26 -10.77
N GLU A 227 2.87 16.28 -10.04
CA GLU A 227 1.99 17.33 -10.59
C GLU A 227 2.72 18.17 -11.64
N ASP A 228 3.97 18.55 -11.39
CA ASP A 228 4.79 19.33 -12.33
C ASP A 228 5.16 18.52 -13.59
N ALA A 229 5.37 17.21 -13.47
CA ALA A 229 5.66 16.33 -14.60
C ALA A 229 4.45 16.05 -15.51
N ALA A 230 3.23 16.32 -15.03
CA ALA A 230 1.98 16.11 -15.75
C ALA A 230 1.51 17.33 -16.58
N VAL A 231 2.19 18.48 -16.46
CA VAL A 231 1.91 19.75 -17.17
C VAL A 231 2.82 19.91 -18.38
#